data_AF-A0A9E2R3J7-F1
#
_entry.id   AF-A0A9E2R3J7-F1
#
_cell.length_a   1.000
_cell.length_b   1.000
_cell.length_c   1.000
_cell.angle_alpha   90.00
_cell.angle_beta   90.00
_cell.angle_gamma   90.00
#
_symmetry.space_group_name_H-M   'P 1'
#
loop_
_entity.id
_entity.type
_entity.pdbx_description
1 polymer ?
#
loop_
_entity_poly.entity_id
_entity_poly.type
_entity_poly.pdbx_seq_one_letter_code
_entity_poly.pdbx_strand_id
1 'polypeptide(L)' 'SPETVKKHEYASAHFARLNERLGKVRRPARYQFNMVSPKDYGKFFTELRKRKLVGFRSALDVAMVKVQSGE' A
#
# COMPACT_ATOMS: atom_id res chain seq x y z
N SER A 1 15.84 -5.48 3.20
CA SER A 1 16.52 -6.31 2.19
C SER A 1 16.03 -5.96 0.80
N PRO A 2 16.87 -6.03 -0.25
CA PRO A 2 16.51 -5.69 -1.63
C PRO A 2 15.35 -6.52 -2.20
N GLU A 3 15.16 -7.75 -1.74
CA GLU A 3 13.98 -8.58 -2.10
C GLU A 3 12.66 -7.99 -1.60
N THR A 4 12.65 -7.39 -0.41
CA THR A 4 11.45 -6.78 0.18
C THR A 4 11.02 -5.55 -0.64
N VAL A 5 11.98 -4.80 -1.16
CA VAL A 5 11.75 -3.63 -2.03
C VAL A 5 11.11 -4.07 -3.35
N LYS A 6 11.70 -5.07 -4.03
CA LYS A 6 11.12 -5.59 -5.29
C LYS A 6 9.72 -6.18 -5.12
N LYS A 7 9.47 -6.87 -4.00
CA LYS A 7 8.12 -7.40 -3.69
C LYS A 7 7.10 -6.28 -3.49
N HIS A 8 7.50 -5.19 -2.82
CA HIS A 8 6.64 -4.01 -2.63
C HIS A 8 6.33 -3.33 -3.97
N GLU A 9 7.33 -3.15 -4.82
CA GLU A 9 7.17 -2.54 -6.14
C GLU A 9 6.23 -3.37 -7.04
N TYR A 10 6.45 -4.69 -7.09
CA TYR A 10 5.61 -5.59 -7.88
C TYR A 10 4.16 -5.60 -7.38
N ALA A 11 3.95 -5.64 -6.06
CA ALA A 11 2.62 -5.58 -5.48
C ALA A 11 1.93 -4.24 -5.81
N SER A 12 2.62 -3.11 -5.62
CA SER A 12 2.08 -1.78 -5.92
C SER A 12 1.67 -1.66 -7.39
N ALA A 13 2.52 -2.09 -8.32
CA ALA A 13 2.22 -2.10 -9.75
C ALA A 13 1.04 -3.03 -10.10
N HIS A 14 0.94 -4.19 -9.45
CA HIS A 14 -0.15 -5.13 -9.66
C HIS A 14 -1.51 -4.53 -9.25
N PHE A 15 -1.60 -3.94 -8.06
CA PHE A 15 -2.84 -3.34 -7.57
C PHE A 15 -3.23 -2.07 -8.35
N ALA A 16 -2.25 -1.30 -8.86
CA ALA A 16 -2.51 -0.18 -9.76
C ALA A 16 -3.20 -0.65 -11.05
N ARG A 17 -2.65 -1.68 -11.71
CA ARG A 17 -3.25 -2.29 -12.93
C ARG A 17 -4.63 -2.89 -12.65
N LEU A 18 -4.81 -3.53 -11.49
CA LEU A 18 -6.10 -4.08 -11.09
C LEU A 18 -7.16 -2.97 -10.94
N ASN A 19 -6.81 -1.88 -10.28
CA ASN A 19 -7.72 -0.73 -10.12
C ASN A 19 -8.05 -0.07 -11.45
N GLU A 20 -7.08 0.06 -12.36
CA GLU A 20 -7.35 0.56 -13.71
C GLU A 20 -8.37 -0.33 -14.43
N ARG A 21 -8.19 -1.66 -14.38
CA ARG A 21 -9.13 -2.62 -14.98
C ARG A 21 -10.51 -2.53 -14.34
N LEU A 22 -10.60 -2.44 -13.02
CA LEU A 22 -11.85 -2.26 -12.29
C LEU A 22 -12.57 -0.95 -12.69
N GLY A 23 -11.80 0.09 -13.02
CA GLY A 23 -12.33 1.35 -13.54
C GLY A 23 -12.94 1.19 -14.92
N LYS A 24 -12.27 0.45 -15.81
CA LYS A 24 -12.78 0.15 -17.15
C LYS A 24 -14.10 -0.63 -17.11
N VAL A 25 -14.25 -1.56 -16.16
CA VAL A 25 -15.50 -2.33 -15.98
C VAL A 25 -16.53 -1.66 -15.06
N ARG A 26 -16.33 -0.38 -14.71
CA ARG A 26 -17.22 0.41 -13.83
C ARG A 26 -17.59 -0.28 -12.50
N ARG A 27 -16.67 -1.09 -11.96
CA ARG A 27 -16.86 -1.71 -10.64
C ARG A 27 -16.56 -0.66 -9.56
N PRO A 28 -17.41 -0.54 -8.52
CA PRO A 28 -17.20 0.42 -7.44
C PRO A 28 -16.06 0.01 -6.48
N ALA A 29 -15.63 -1.25 -6.53
CA ALA A 29 -14.55 -1.74 -5.68
C ALA A 29 -13.18 -1.18 -6.09
N ARG A 30 -12.43 -0.68 -5.10
CA ARG A 30 -11.05 -0.22 -5.23
C ARG A 30 -10.20 -0.92 -4.17
N TYR A 31 -9.04 -1.42 -4.59
CA TYR A 31 -8.08 -2.07 -3.70
C TYR A 31 -6.97 -1.08 -3.35
N GLN A 32 -6.67 -0.94 -2.06
CA GLN A 32 -5.50 -0.23 -1.59
C GLN A 32 -4.53 -1.24 -0.99
N PHE A 33 -3.35 -1.36 -1.59
CA PHE A 33 -2.26 -2.14 -1.03
C PHE A 33 -1.56 -1.30 0.06
N ASN A 34 -1.35 -1.91 1.23
CA ASN A 34 -0.59 -1.29 2.31
C ASN A 34 0.37 -2.34 2.87
N MET A 35 1.66 -2.03 2.91
CA MET A 35 2.64 -2.91 3.55
C MET A 35 2.75 -2.51 5.02
N VAL A 36 2.37 -3.37 5.95
CA VAL A 36 2.28 -3.02 7.37
C VAL A 36 3.46 -3.63 8.14
N SER A 37 4.14 -2.81 8.95
CA SER A 37 5.18 -3.30 9.86
C SER A 37 4.54 -3.87 11.14
N PRO A 38 5.22 -4.77 11.87
CA PRO A 38 4.74 -5.23 13.18
C PRO A 38 4.48 -4.07 14.16
N LYS A 39 5.26 -2.98 14.06
CA LYS A 39 5.11 -1.77 14.89
C LYS A 39 3.89 -0.94 14.51
N ASP A 40 3.49 -0.94 13.24
CA ASP A 40 2.35 -0.17 12.72
C ASP A 40 1.06 -0.98 12.65
N TYR A 41 1.12 -2.30 12.91
CA TYR A 41 -0.03 -3.20 12.86
C TYR A 41 -1.20 -2.68 13.70
N GLY A 42 -0.95 -2.33 14.96
CA GLY A 42 -1.99 -1.80 15.86
C GLY A 42 -2.62 -0.49 15.35
N LYS A 43 -1.81 0.40 14.75
CA LYS A 43 -2.29 1.67 14.18
C LYS A 43 -3.10 1.43 12.91
N PHE A 44 -2.66 0.52 12.04
CA PHE A 44 -3.37 0.15 10.82
C PHE A 44 -4.79 -0.36 11.11
N PHE A 45 -4.96 -1.29 12.06
CA PHE A 45 -6.29 -1.80 12.41
C PHE A 45 -7.16 -0.78 13.15
N THR A 46 -6.54 0.18 13.84
CA THR A 46 -7.25 1.30 14.45
C THR A 46 -7.80 2.24 13.39
N GLU A 47 -6.99 2.60 12.39
CA GLU A 47 -7.41 3.49 11.29
C GLU A 47 -8.37 2.79 10.32
N LEU A 48 -8.24 1.46 10.14
CA LEU A 48 -9.20 0.61 9.43
C LEU A 48 -10.59 0.69 10.07
N ARG A 49 -10.67 0.51 11.39
CA ARG A 49 -11.95 0.59 12.12
C ARG A 49 -12.57 1.98 12.06
N LYS A 50 -11.76 3.03 12.00
CA LYS A 50 -12.21 4.43 11.84
C LYS A 50 -12.57 4.80 10.40
N ARG A 51 -12.45 3.87 9.43
CA ARG A 51 -12.61 4.12 7.99
C ARG A 51 -11.69 5.24 7.46
N LYS A 52 -10.56 5.50 8.12
CA LYS A 52 -9.57 6.54 7.76
C LYS A 52 -8.35 5.98 7.03
N LEU A 53 -8.50 4.83 6.37
CA LEU A 53 -7.40 4.21 5.63
C LEU A 53 -7.02 4.92 4.33
N VAL A 54 -7.89 5.77 3.80
CA VAL A 54 -7.62 6.54 2.58
C VAL A 54 -6.44 7.48 2.86
N GLY A 55 -5.28 7.15 2.30
CA GLY A 55 -4.04 7.91 2.52
C GLY A 55 -3.17 7.44 3.68
N PHE A 56 -3.53 6.36 4.40
CA PHE A 56 -2.65 5.78 5.41
C PHE A 56 -1.40 5.19 4.77
N ARG A 57 -0.22 5.72 5.14
CA ARG A 57 1.08 5.14 4.78
C ARG A 57 1.73 4.64 6.06
N SER A 58 2.11 3.37 6.08
CA SER A 58 2.87 2.83 7.22
C SER A 58 4.30 3.39 7.20
N ALA A 59 5.00 3.34 8.33
CA ALA A 59 6.41 3.74 8.37
C ALA A 59 7.28 2.87 7.44
N LEU A 60 6.86 1.63 7.17
CA LEU A 60 7.54 0.73 6.25
C LEU A 60 7.27 1.11 4.79
N ASP A 61 6.06 1.54 4.46
CA ASP A 61 5.72 2.07 3.14
C ASP A 61 6.51 3.36 2.85
N VAL A 62 6.60 4.27 3.83
CA VAL A 62 7.43 5.49 3.75
C VAL A 62 8.92 5.15 3.63
N ALA A 63 9.41 4.15 4.37
CA ALA A 63 10.80 3.71 4.27
C ALA A 63 11.11 3.10 2.89
N MET A 64 10.18 2.36 2.27
CA MET A 64 10.35 1.82 0.92
C MET A 64 10.38 2.93 -0.14
N VAL A 65 9.54 3.96 -0.01
CA VAL A 65 9.57 5.12 -0.90
C VAL A 65 10.89 5.89 -0.76
N LYS A 66 11.41 6.09 0.47
CA LYS A 66 12.70 6.74 0.68
C LYS A 66 13.87 5.98 0.04
N VAL A 67 13.88 4.65 0.20
CA VAL A 67 14.90 3.78 -0.43
C VAL A 67 14.83 3.84 -1.97
N GLN A 68 13.65 4.05 -2.55
CA GLN A 68 13.50 4.26 -4.00
C GLN A 68 13.91 5.66 -4.47
N SER A 69 13.74 6.69 -3.64
CA SER A 69 14.08 8.09 -3.98
C SER A 69 15.57 8.42 -3.85
N GLY A 70 16.39 7.52 -3.31
CA GLY A 70 17.84 7.74 -3.20
C GLY A 70 18.26 8.74 -2.13
N GLU A 71 17.44 8.93 -1.09
CA GLU A 71 17.79 9.67 0.15
C GLU A 71 18.24 8.75 1.28
#